data_AF-A0A0J7NU65-F1
#
_entry.id   AF-A0A0J7NU65-F1
#
_cell.length_a   1.000
_cell.length_b   1.000
_cell.length_c   1.000
_cell.angle_alpha   90.00
_cell.angle_beta   90.00
_cell.angle_gamma   90.00
#
_symmetry.space_group_name_H-M   'P 1'
#
loop_
_entity.id
_entity.type
_entity.pdbx_description
1 polymer ?
#
loop_
_entity_poly.entity_id
_entity_poly.type
_entity_poly.pdbx_seq_one_letter_code
_entity_poly.pdbx_strand_id
1 'polypeptide(L)'
;MATTASGYFEVQILSLTNNRGTLVDGRCCGGGGGGGKGGFPPCTTPCSTIFWLCLKEYQSNVTAIGSCSFGNVSSHALGPNTFTLTEPVTLQLHFTFRWTVSHYINLYI
;
A
#
# COMPACT_ATOMS: atom_id res chain seq x y z
N MET A 1 -21.30 -29.68 -4.42
CA MET A 1 -21.56 -28.47 -5.21
C MET A 1 -20.66 -27.37 -4.69
N ALA A 2 -19.72 -26.87 -5.50
CA ALA A 2 -18.92 -25.72 -5.14
C ALA A 2 -19.84 -24.49 -5.19
N THR A 3 -20.22 -23.99 -4.03
CA THR A 3 -20.94 -22.73 -3.89
C THR A 3 -20.04 -21.59 -4.32
N THR A 4 -20.33 -21.01 -5.48
CA THR A 4 -19.70 -19.80 -5.98
C THR A 4 -20.24 -18.60 -5.18
N ALA A 5 -19.35 -17.72 -4.74
CA ALA A 5 -19.70 -16.44 -4.15
C ALA A 5 -18.75 -15.40 -4.73
N SER A 6 -19.26 -14.29 -5.22
CA SER A 6 -18.44 -13.23 -5.80
C SER A 6 -18.71 -11.90 -5.12
N GLY A 7 -17.71 -11.03 -5.13
CA GLY A 7 -17.80 -9.71 -4.54
C GLY A 7 -16.56 -8.88 -4.85
N TYR A 8 -16.55 -7.65 -4.33
CA TYR A 8 -15.46 -6.73 -4.51
C TYR A 8 -14.86 -6.38 -3.15
N PHE A 9 -13.53 -6.36 -3.09
CA PHE A 9 -12.79 -5.77 -1.99
C PHE A 9 -12.26 -4.41 -2.48
N GLU A 10 -12.68 -3.35 -1.79
CA GLU A 10 -12.41 -1.97 -2.21
C GLU A 10 -11.63 -1.24 -1.13
N VAL A 11 -10.56 -0.56 -1.53
CA VAL A 11 -9.76 0.30 -0.66
C VAL A 11 -9.73 1.70 -1.26
N GLN A 12 -10.19 2.68 -0.49
CA GLN A 12 -10.15 4.08 -0.87
C GLN A 12 -8.94 4.77 -0.28
N ILE A 13 -8.14 5.38 -1.14
CA ILE A 13 -7.02 6.23 -0.74
C ILE A 13 -7.54 7.65 -0.58
N LEU A 14 -7.39 8.20 0.63
CA LEU A 14 -7.85 9.54 0.99
C LEU A 14 -6.69 10.53 1.08
N SER A 15 -5.64 10.14 1.81
CA SER A 15 -4.48 10.97 2.04
C SER A 15 -3.26 10.12 2.39
N LEU A 16 -2.09 10.71 2.19
CA LEU A 16 -0.80 10.18 2.62
C LEU A 16 -0.02 11.30 3.28
N THR A 17 0.71 10.96 4.35
CA THR A 17 1.64 11.89 5.00
C THR A 17 3.03 11.28 5.14
N ASN A 18 3.99 11.77 4.35
CA ASN A 18 5.41 11.45 4.49
C ASN A 18 6.24 12.73 4.65
N ASN A 19 6.18 13.34 5.84
CA ASN A 19 6.85 14.62 6.12
C ASN A 19 8.38 14.57 5.96
N ARG A 20 8.99 13.38 5.98
CA ARG A 20 10.43 13.20 5.87
C ARG A 20 10.89 12.98 4.42
N GLY A 21 9.98 12.60 3.52
CA GLY A 21 10.35 12.22 2.14
C GLY A 21 11.29 11.02 2.10
N THR A 22 11.21 10.15 3.10
CA THR A 22 12.09 8.98 3.25
C THR A 22 11.35 7.69 2.94
N LEU A 23 12.11 6.71 2.45
CA LEU A 23 11.71 5.31 2.31
C LEU A 23 11.73 4.60 3.67
N VAL A 24 11.17 3.39 3.72
CA VAL A 24 11.12 2.54 4.92
C VAL A 24 12.52 2.24 5.48
N ASP A 25 13.54 2.17 4.61
CA ASP A 25 14.93 1.95 4.99
C ASP A 25 15.67 3.23 5.46
N GLY A 26 14.95 4.35 5.52
CA GLY A 26 15.48 5.63 5.96
C GLY A 26 16.20 6.46 4.89
N ARG A 27 16.30 5.99 3.63
CA ARG A 27 16.88 6.78 2.52
C ARG A 27 15.90 7.80 1.96
N CYS A 28 16.38 8.86 1.31
CA CYS A 28 15.51 9.78 0.58
C CYS A 28 15.03 9.16 -0.75
N CYS A 29 13.81 9.51 -1.20
CA CYS A 29 13.25 9.00 -2.46
C CYS A 29 14.05 9.33 -3.73
N GLY A 30 14.97 10.30 -3.69
CA GLY A 30 15.93 10.62 -4.75
C GLY A 30 17.30 9.94 -4.64
N GLY A 31 17.47 8.96 -3.74
CA GLY A 31 18.74 8.23 -3.57
C GLY A 31 19.79 8.92 -2.68
N GLY A 32 19.44 10.02 -2.01
CA GLY A 32 20.28 10.71 -1.03
C GLY A 32 20.31 10.03 0.34
N GLY A 33 21.40 10.23 1.09
CA GLY A 33 21.54 9.79 2.48
C GLY A 33 20.52 10.49 3.37
N GLY A 34 19.58 9.73 3.94
CA GLY A 34 18.47 10.28 4.71
C GLY A 34 18.90 10.84 6.06
N GLY A 35 18.02 11.69 6.63
CA GLY A 35 18.24 12.50 7.83
C GLY A 35 18.47 11.71 9.13
N GLY A 36 19.57 10.98 9.20
CA GLY A 36 20.10 10.33 10.39
C GLY A 36 21.35 11.06 10.89
N LYS A 37 21.26 11.59 12.12
CA LYS A 37 22.36 11.95 13.05
C LYS A 37 23.67 12.56 12.48
N GLY A 38 23.59 13.44 11.48
CA GLY A 38 24.80 14.13 11.02
C GLY A 38 24.57 15.16 9.95
N GLY A 39 23.87 16.26 10.24
CA GLY A 39 23.95 17.51 9.47
C GLY A 39 23.59 17.46 7.97
N PHE A 40 23.01 16.36 7.45
CA PHE A 40 22.59 16.29 6.06
C PHE A 40 21.34 17.15 5.81
N PRO A 41 21.25 17.82 4.64
CA PRO A 41 20.09 18.61 4.29
C PRO A 41 18.82 17.76 4.21
N PRO A 42 17.63 18.35 4.45
CA PRO A 42 16.36 17.66 4.28
C PRO A 42 16.23 17.08 2.87
N CYS A 43 15.52 15.95 2.71
CA CYS A 43 15.34 15.31 1.41
C CYS A 43 14.83 16.33 0.38
N THR A 44 15.61 16.55 -0.67
CA THR A 44 15.35 17.60 -1.67
C THR A 44 14.39 17.14 -2.76
N THR A 45 14.33 15.84 -3.04
CA THR A 45 13.48 15.26 -4.08
C THR A 45 12.18 14.72 -3.47
N PRO A 46 10.99 15.12 -3.97
CA PRO A 46 9.74 14.53 -3.56
C PRO A 46 9.64 13.07 -4.04
N CYS A 47 9.07 12.20 -3.22
CA CYS A 47 8.70 10.85 -3.58
C CYS A 47 7.59 10.87 -4.64
N SER A 48 7.56 9.89 -5.54
CA SER A 48 6.38 9.60 -6.36
C SER A 48 5.69 8.37 -5.76
N THR A 49 4.53 8.55 -5.15
CA THR A 49 3.92 7.48 -4.34
C THR A 49 2.88 6.69 -5.13
N ILE A 50 3.03 5.37 -5.11
CA ILE A 50 2.14 4.38 -5.72
C ILE A 50 1.66 3.44 -4.62
N PHE A 51 0.37 3.10 -4.63
CA PHE A 51 -0.24 2.18 -3.68
C PHE A 51 -0.44 0.83 -4.35
N TRP A 52 -0.05 -0.23 -3.65
CA TRP A 52 -0.23 -1.60 -4.10
C TRP A 52 -1.14 -2.31 -3.11
N LEU A 53 -2.22 -2.90 -3.61
CA LEU A 53 -3.13 -3.71 -2.82
C LEU A 53 -2.85 -5.18 -3.15
N CYS A 54 -2.40 -5.93 -2.14
CA CYS A 54 -2.17 -7.37 -2.22
C CYS A 54 -3.14 -8.08 -1.29
N LEU A 55 -3.99 -8.94 -1.86
CA LEU A 55 -4.92 -9.75 -1.08
C LEU A 55 -4.48 -11.22 -1.08
N LYS A 56 -4.41 -11.82 0.10
CA LYS A 56 -4.01 -13.22 0.31
C LYS A 56 -4.77 -13.85 1.47
N GLU A 57 -4.68 -15.17 1.59
CA GLU A 57 -5.26 -15.90 2.70
C GLU A 57 -4.64 -15.50 4.04
N TYR A 58 -5.45 -15.61 5.09
CA TYR A 58 -4.96 -15.45 6.45
C TYR A 58 -4.01 -16.61 6.79
N GLN A 59 -2.79 -16.25 7.21
CA GLN A 59 -1.83 -17.19 7.76
C GLN A 59 -1.51 -16.77 9.20
N SER A 60 -1.27 -17.73 10.09
CA SER A 60 -0.94 -17.46 11.50
C SER A 60 0.38 -16.70 11.68
N ASN A 61 1.31 -16.85 10.73
CA ASN A 61 2.54 -16.07 10.66
C ASN A 61 2.48 -15.16 9.42
N VAL A 62 2.24 -13.87 9.63
CA VAL A 62 1.95 -12.94 8.54
C VAL A 62 3.25 -12.34 7.99
N THR A 63 3.61 -12.72 6.77
CA THR A 63 4.73 -12.10 6.04
C THR A 63 4.21 -11.02 5.08
N ALA A 64 4.90 -9.88 4.98
CA ALA A 64 4.65 -8.90 3.89
C ALA A 64 5.09 -9.43 2.51
N ILE A 65 5.86 -10.53 2.51
CA ILE A 65 6.54 -11.10 1.37
C ILE A 65 5.83 -12.40 0.98
N GLY A 66 5.42 -12.51 -0.28
CA GLY A 66 4.75 -13.70 -0.82
C GLY A 66 3.81 -13.37 -1.99
N SER A 67 3.22 -14.40 -2.60
CA SER A 67 2.23 -14.25 -3.66
C SER A 67 0.87 -13.79 -3.11
N CYS A 68 0.20 -12.89 -3.82
CA CYS A 68 -1.15 -12.45 -3.49
C CYS A 68 -2.18 -13.48 -3.99
N SER A 69 -2.48 -14.50 -3.17
CA SER A 69 -3.30 -15.66 -3.57
C SER A 69 -4.72 -15.30 -4.01
N PHE A 70 -5.26 -14.18 -3.53
CA PHE A 70 -6.58 -13.69 -3.91
C PHE A 70 -6.53 -12.59 -4.98
N GLY A 71 -5.34 -12.10 -5.32
CA GLY A 71 -5.10 -11.12 -6.37
C GLY A 71 -4.37 -9.88 -5.87
N ASN A 72 -3.97 -9.03 -6.81
CA ASN A 72 -3.36 -7.74 -6.53
C ASN A 72 -3.83 -6.68 -7.51
N VAL A 73 -3.77 -5.42 -7.09
CA VAL A 73 -4.05 -4.25 -7.95
C VAL A 73 -3.18 -3.10 -7.47
N SER A 74 -2.77 -2.22 -8.39
CA SER A 74 -1.94 -1.06 -8.08
C SER A 74 -2.60 0.22 -8.57
N SER A 75 -2.33 1.32 -7.86
CA SER A 75 -2.68 2.65 -8.35
C SER A 75 -1.66 3.13 -9.39
N HIS A 76 -1.99 4.21 -10.08
CA HIS A 76 -0.96 5.05 -10.70
C HIS A 76 -0.28 5.90 -9.61
N ALA A 77 0.74 6.67 -9.96
CA ALA A 77 1.33 7.63 -9.03
C ALA A 77 0.27 8.66 -8.60
N LEU A 78 -0.08 8.67 -7.30
CA LEU A 78 -1.17 9.50 -6.78
C LEU A 78 -0.70 10.89 -6.36
N GLY A 79 0.56 11.02 -5.96
CA GLY A 79 1.09 12.29 -5.51
C GLY A 79 2.47 12.20 -4.89
N PRO A 80 2.94 13.35 -4.38
CA PRO A 80 4.27 13.48 -3.80
C PRO A 80 4.34 12.87 -2.38
N ASN A 81 5.24 13.40 -1.54
CA ASN A 81 5.43 13.02 -0.13
C ASN A 81 4.14 13.03 0.71
N THR A 82 3.41 14.15 0.67
CA THR A 82 2.20 14.37 1.46
C THR A 82 1.15 14.98 0.56
N PHE A 83 -0.03 14.36 0.53
CA PHE A 83 -1.15 14.83 -0.27
C PHE A 83 -2.48 14.40 0.33
N THR A 84 -3.52 15.16 0.00
CA THR A 84 -4.92 14.82 0.27
C THR A 84 -5.65 14.88 -1.06
N LEU A 85 -6.39 13.82 -1.40
CA LEU A 85 -7.15 13.75 -2.64
C LEU A 85 -8.52 14.41 -2.43
N THR A 86 -8.91 15.30 -3.34
CA THR A 86 -10.27 15.84 -3.41
C THR A 86 -11.25 14.77 -3.88
N GLU A 87 -10.83 13.99 -4.87
CA GLU A 87 -11.52 12.79 -5.35
C GLU A 87 -10.76 11.54 -4.92
N PRO A 88 -11.29 10.74 -3.97
CA PRO A 88 -10.66 9.49 -3.53
C PRO A 88 -10.42 8.52 -4.69
N VAL A 89 -9.26 7.87 -4.68
CA VAL A 89 -8.96 6.80 -5.63
C VAL A 89 -9.30 5.46 -4.98
N THR A 90 -10.17 4.68 -5.64
CA THR A 90 -10.56 3.34 -5.19
C THR A 90 -9.74 2.28 -5.91
N LEU A 91 -9.02 1.46 -5.15
CA LEU A 91 -8.46 0.20 -5.61
C LEU A 91 -9.50 -0.91 -5.40
N GLN A 92 -9.95 -1.52 -6.49
CA GLN A 92 -11.00 -2.54 -6.48
C GLN A 92 -10.43 -3.88 -6.94
N LEU A 93 -10.64 -4.91 -6.12
CA LEU A 93 -10.21 -6.27 -6.40
C LEU A 93 -11.45 -7.18 -6.41
N HIS A 94 -11.70 -7.79 -7.57
CA HIS A 94 -12.80 -8.73 -7.75
C HIS A 94 -12.40 -10.12 -7.24
N PHE A 95 -13.24 -10.74 -6.42
CA PHE A 95 -13.06 -12.10 -5.96
C PHE A 95 -14.26 -12.99 -6.29
N THR A 96 -14.02 -14.29 -6.45
CA THR A 96 -15.03 -15.32 -6.79
C THR A 96 -15.08 -16.47 -5.79
N PHE A 97 -14.40 -16.33 -4.64
CA PHE A 97 -14.41 -17.29 -3.54
C PHE A 97 -15.32 -16.84 -2.39
N ARG A 98 -15.71 -17.82 -1.55
CA ARG A 98 -16.46 -17.57 -0.31
C ARG A 98 -15.55 -16.86 0.68
N TRP A 99 -15.87 -15.62 1.02
CA TRP A 99 -15.09 -14.84 1.97
C TRP A 99 -15.13 -15.47 3.37
N THR A 100 -14.04 -16.14 3.75
CA THR A 100 -13.86 -16.60 5.13
C THR A 100 -13.44 -15.38 5.94
N VAL A 101 -14.37 -14.78 6.69
CA VAL A 101 -14.10 -13.63 7.55
C VAL A 101 -13.06 -14.01 8.61
N SER A 102 -11.78 -13.97 8.27
CA SER A 102 -10.71 -13.92 9.25
C SER A 102 -10.64 -12.47 9.69
N HIS A 103 -10.74 -12.22 11.00
CA HIS A 103 -10.92 -10.89 11.60
C HIS A 103 -9.71 -9.93 11.39
N TYR A 104 -8.70 -10.36 10.61
CA TYR A 104 -7.44 -9.66 10.40
C TYR A 104 -7.06 -9.72 8.92
N ILE A 105 -7.19 -8.58 8.22
CA ILE A 105 -6.63 -8.35 6.89
C ILE A 105 -5.37 -7.52 7.11
N ASN A 106 -4.22 -8.02 6.69
CA ASN A 106 -2.99 -7.25 6.72
C ASN A 106 -2.88 -6.46 5.42
N LEU A 107 -3.12 -5.16 5.52
CA LEU A 107 -2.97 -4.24 4.41
C LEU A 107 -1.50 -3.77 4.38
N TYR A 108 -0.77 -4.21 3.36
CA TYR A 108 0.55 -3.70 3.05
C TYR A 108 0.39 -2.61 2.00
N ILE A 109 0.68 -1.36 2.40
CA ILE A 109 0.68 -0.17 1.54
C ILE A 109 2.13 0.13 1.16
#